data_AF-A0A2B8AGF3-F1
#
_entry.id   AF-A0A2B8AGF3-F1
#
_cell.length_a   1.000
_cell.length_b   1.000
_cell.length_c   1.000
_cell.angle_alpha   90.00
_cell.angle_beta   90.00
_cell.angle_gamma   90.00
#
_symmetry.space_group_name_H-M   'P 1'
#
loop_
_entity.id
_entity.type
_entity.pdbx_description
1 polymer ?
#
loop_
_entity_poly.entity_id
_entity_poly.type
_entity_poly.pdbx_seq_one_letter_code
_entity_poly.pdbx_strand_id
1 'polypeptide(L)'
;MYALTVLPGRPGSLEVRELPEPRPEPGGLLVDGLAVGVCGTDREIAAGQYGTAPAGRDRLVIGHESLGRVREAPPGSGFSAGDLVVGVVRRPDPVPCGACERGEFDMCRNGRYAERGIKELDGYAAQTWCVEPDYAVALDPALEDVGMLLEPASVVAKAWEQVERVG
;
A
#
# COMPACT_ATOMS: atom_id res chain seq x y z
N MET A 1 1.91 5.96 16.91
CA MET A 1 0.82 5.11 16.41
C MET A 1 0.99 3.64 16.72
N TYR A 2 -0.11 2.89 16.83
CA TYR A 2 -0.12 1.44 16.73
C TYR A 2 -0.14 0.95 15.28
N ALA A 3 0.55 -0.16 15.02
CA ALA A 3 0.56 -0.84 13.73
C ALA A 3 0.66 -2.36 13.89
N LEU A 4 0.07 -3.10 12.96
CA LEU A 4 0.16 -4.56 12.88
C LEU A 4 1.43 -4.95 12.11
N THR A 5 2.31 -5.71 12.75
CA THR A 5 3.65 -5.99 12.22
C THR A 5 4.00 -7.48 12.28
N VAL A 6 4.87 -7.92 11.37
CA VAL A 6 5.46 -9.27 11.37
C VAL A 6 6.98 -9.19 11.32
N LEU A 7 7.65 -10.26 11.76
CA LEU A 7 9.01 -10.59 11.33
C LEU A 7 8.88 -11.50 10.10
N PRO A 8 9.18 -11.00 8.87
CA PRO A 8 9.03 -11.82 7.67
C PRO A 8 9.84 -13.11 7.75
N GLY A 9 9.31 -14.20 7.19
CA GLY A 9 9.95 -15.52 7.29
C GLY A 9 9.80 -16.22 8.65
N ARG A 10 9.16 -15.59 9.65
CA ARG A 10 8.98 -16.16 11.00
C ARG A 10 7.48 -16.35 11.33
N PRO A 11 6.96 -17.58 11.33
CA PRO A 11 5.57 -17.85 11.70
C PRO A 11 5.29 -17.44 13.15
N GLY A 12 4.05 -17.01 13.41
CA GLY A 12 3.60 -16.62 14.76
C GLY A 12 4.22 -15.32 15.28
N SER A 13 4.83 -14.51 14.40
CA SER A 13 5.45 -13.22 14.75
C SER A 13 4.51 -12.02 14.61
N LEU A 14 3.27 -12.25 14.18
CA LEU A 14 2.25 -11.22 14.01
C LEU A 14 1.90 -10.59 15.38
N GLU A 15 2.11 -9.29 15.51
CA GLU A 15 1.76 -8.55 16.72
C GLU A 15 1.47 -7.08 16.42
N VAL A 16 0.62 -6.46 17.24
CA VAL A 16 0.43 -5.01 17.24
C VAL A 16 1.56 -4.39 18.05
N ARG A 17 2.28 -3.42 17.45
CA ARG A 17 3.36 -2.68 18.11
C ARG A 17 3.07 -1.19 18.08
N GLU A 18 3.56 -0.50 19.09
CA GLU A 18 3.65 0.96 19.08
C GLU A 18 4.90 1.38 18.30
N LEU A 19 4.70 2.24 17.30
CA LEU A 19 5.73 2.81 16.44
C LEU A 19 5.67 4.34 16.50
N PRO A 20 6.78 5.04 16.19
CA PRO A 20 6.77 6.47 16.00
C PRO A 20 5.72 6.89 14.96
N GLU A 21 5.12 8.07 15.15
CA GLU A 21 4.29 8.67 14.10
C GLU A 21 5.12 8.85 12.82
N PRO A 22 4.60 8.44 11.65
CA PRO A 22 5.29 8.63 10.40
C PRO A 22 5.24 10.11 10.03
N ARG A 23 6.26 10.58 9.31
CA ARG A 23 6.30 11.93 8.75
C ARG A 23 6.33 11.82 7.23
N PRO A 24 5.47 12.55 6.50
CA PRO A 24 5.54 12.52 5.05
C PRO A 24 6.83 13.19 4.58
N GLU A 25 7.42 12.62 3.53
CA GLU A 25 8.45 13.32 2.76
C GLU A 25 7.86 14.60 2.14
N PRO A 26 8.67 15.60 1.73
CA PRO A 26 8.17 16.80 1.08
C PRO A 26 7.24 16.48 -0.10
N GLY A 27 6.00 16.97 -0.04
CA GLY A 27 4.97 16.69 -1.06
C GLY A 27 4.06 15.49 -0.75
N GLY A 28 4.39 14.66 0.24
CA GLY A 28 3.58 13.53 0.68
C GLY A 28 2.36 13.92 1.53
N LEU A 29 1.36 13.04 1.53
CA LEU A 29 0.18 13.11 2.39
C LEU A 29 0.46 12.40 3.71
N LEU A 30 -0.10 12.92 4.80
CA LEU A 30 -0.29 12.16 6.05
C LEU A 30 -1.75 11.74 6.14
N VAL A 31 -1.99 10.46 6.40
CA VAL A 31 -3.32 9.84 6.34
C VAL A 31 -3.63 9.10 7.63
N ASP A 32 -4.85 9.29 8.13
CA ASP A 32 -5.46 8.51 9.20
C ASP A 32 -6.02 7.20 8.63
N GLY A 33 -5.54 6.06 9.11
CA GLY A 33 -6.05 4.75 8.70
C GLY A 33 -7.44 4.51 9.27
N LEU A 34 -8.41 4.21 8.40
CA LEU A 34 -9.80 3.90 8.79
C LEU A 34 -10.07 2.40 8.81
N ALA A 35 -9.63 1.70 7.76
CA ALA A 35 -9.78 0.27 7.62
C ALA A 35 -8.64 -0.31 6.78
N VAL A 36 -8.38 -1.60 6.97
CA VAL A 36 -7.49 -2.39 6.13
C VAL A 36 -8.17 -3.72 5.82
N GLY A 37 -8.26 -4.07 4.54
CA GLY A 37 -8.68 -5.38 4.09
C GLY A 37 -7.63 -6.45 4.41
N VAL A 38 -8.06 -7.71 4.39
CA VAL A 38 -7.20 -8.87 4.69
C VAL A 38 -7.48 -9.94 3.65
N CYS A 39 -6.43 -10.37 2.93
CA CYS A 39 -6.56 -11.37 1.88
C CYS A 39 -5.62 -12.57 2.08
N GLY A 40 -5.50 -13.40 1.04
CA GLY A 40 -4.61 -14.56 1.04
C GLY A 40 -3.14 -14.18 1.28
N THR A 41 -2.67 -13.11 0.64
CA THR A 41 -1.30 -12.59 0.77
C THR A 41 -0.94 -12.29 2.22
N ASP A 42 -1.82 -11.60 2.96
CA ASP A 42 -1.58 -11.27 4.37
C ASP A 42 -1.50 -12.54 5.24
N ARG A 43 -2.33 -13.56 4.94
CA ARG A 43 -2.28 -14.86 5.64
C ARG A 43 -0.96 -15.59 5.40
N GLU A 44 -0.45 -15.57 4.17
CA GLU A 44 0.83 -16.20 3.81
C GLU A 44 2.02 -15.49 4.48
N ILE A 45 1.99 -14.14 4.51
CA ILE A 45 2.99 -13.33 5.22
C ILE A 45 2.95 -13.58 6.73
N ALA A 46 1.75 -13.61 7.33
CA ALA A 46 1.59 -13.91 8.76
C ALA A 46 2.02 -15.34 9.13
N ALA A 47 1.88 -16.28 8.19
CA ALA A 47 2.40 -17.64 8.30
C ALA A 47 3.92 -17.74 8.05
N GLY A 48 4.60 -16.62 7.76
CA GLY A 48 6.05 -16.56 7.56
C GLY A 48 6.52 -17.19 6.26
N GLN A 49 5.67 -17.28 5.22
CA GLN A 49 6.05 -17.90 3.94
C GLN A 49 6.95 -16.99 3.09
N TYR A 50 6.67 -15.69 3.08
CA TYR A 50 7.46 -14.66 2.41
C TYR A 50 7.22 -13.30 3.08
N GLY A 51 7.72 -12.25 2.42
CA GLY A 51 7.67 -10.87 2.84
C GLY A 51 9.07 -10.31 3.04
N THR A 52 9.25 -9.02 2.81
CA THR A 52 10.54 -8.36 3.00
C THR A 52 10.32 -7.06 3.75
N ALA A 53 10.99 -6.89 4.89
CA ALA A 53 10.94 -5.63 5.64
C ALA A 53 11.69 -4.52 4.88
N PRO A 54 11.37 -3.24 5.14
CA PRO A 54 12.15 -2.13 4.60
C PRO A 54 13.65 -2.25 4.93
N ALA A 55 14.49 -1.72 4.05
CA ALA A 55 15.94 -1.79 4.20
C ALA A 55 16.40 -1.30 5.59
N GLY A 56 17.24 -2.09 6.25
CA GLY A 56 17.73 -1.78 7.59
C GLY A 56 16.75 -2.07 8.73
N ARG A 57 15.59 -2.67 8.46
CA ARG A 57 14.61 -3.08 9.48
C ARG A 57 14.39 -4.59 9.48
N ASP A 58 13.97 -5.10 10.63
CA ASP A 58 13.65 -6.52 10.84
C ASP A 58 12.15 -6.81 10.68
N ARG A 59 11.30 -5.81 10.97
CA ARG A 59 9.84 -5.92 10.93
C ARG A 59 9.21 -5.12 9.80
N LEU A 60 8.17 -5.73 9.25
CA LEU A 60 7.29 -5.19 8.23
C LEU A 60 5.95 -4.86 8.89
N VAL A 61 5.47 -3.62 8.73
CA VAL A 61 4.03 -3.33 8.90
C VAL A 61 3.30 -3.99 7.75
N ILE A 62 2.29 -4.82 8.01
CA ILE A 62 1.56 -5.58 6.97
C ILE A 62 0.34 -4.80 6.44
N GLY A 63 -0.43 -5.42 5.54
CA GLY A 63 -1.67 -4.88 4.98
C GLY A 63 -1.42 -3.99 3.77
N HIS A 64 -2.08 -4.33 2.66
CA HIS A 64 -1.96 -3.62 1.38
C HIS A 64 -3.32 -3.10 0.85
N GLU A 65 -4.43 -3.57 1.41
CA GLU A 65 -5.80 -3.17 1.04
C GLU A 65 -6.29 -2.01 1.90
N SER A 66 -5.82 -0.80 1.62
CA SER A 66 -6.01 0.35 2.53
C SER A 66 -7.30 1.14 2.32
N LEU A 67 -7.81 1.73 3.40
CA LEU A 67 -8.68 2.89 3.37
C LEU A 67 -8.25 3.88 4.45
N GLY A 68 -8.10 5.14 4.07
CA GLY A 68 -7.73 6.21 4.98
C GLY A 68 -8.46 7.52 4.71
N ARG A 69 -8.30 8.45 5.65
CA ARG A 69 -8.75 9.84 5.53
C ARG A 69 -7.54 10.76 5.59
N VAL A 70 -7.38 11.63 4.61
CA VAL A 70 -6.26 12.57 4.56
C VAL A 70 -6.30 13.45 5.80
N ARG A 71 -5.24 13.40 6.60
CA ARG A 71 -5.03 14.25 7.78
C ARG A 71 -4.38 15.55 7.37
N GLU A 72 -3.29 15.46 6.61
CA GLU A 72 -2.53 16.60 6.11
C GLU A 72 -2.18 16.40 4.63
N ALA A 73 -2.34 17.46 3.84
CA ALA A 73 -1.99 17.51 2.43
C ALA A 73 -1.23 18.80 2.12
N PRO A 74 -0.09 18.73 1.41
CA PRO A 74 0.64 19.92 1.00
C PRO A 74 -0.09 20.64 -0.15
N PRO A 75 0.08 21.97 -0.28
CA PRO A 75 -0.49 22.73 -1.39
C PRO A 75 -0.07 22.14 -2.75
N GLY A 76 -1.04 22.02 -3.67
CA GLY A 76 -0.79 21.50 -5.01
C GLY A 76 -0.73 19.98 -5.13
N SER A 77 -0.93 19.23 -4.03
CA SER A 77 -0.99 17.76 -4.06
C SER A 77 -2.23 17.20 -4.76
N GLY A 78 -3.29 18.01 -4.93
CA GLY A 78 -4.59 17.56 -5.44
C GLY A 78 -5.51 16.95 -4.37
N PHE A 79 -5.07 16.94 -3.10
CA PHE A 79 -5.83 16.43 -1.96
C PHE A 79 -6.06 17.52 -0.91
N SER A 80 -7.12 17.35 -0.12
CA SER A 80 -7.48 18.17 1.03
C SER A 80 -7.64 17.31 2.29
N ALA A 81 -7.43 17.91 3.46
CA ALA A 81 -7.74 17.25 4.72
C ALA A 81 -9.23 16.86 4.74
N GLY A 82 -9.52 15.61 5.11
CA GLY A 82 -10.86 15.03 5.11
C GLY A 82 -11.18 14.13 3.91
N ASP A 83 -10.40 14.20 2.82
CA ASP A 83 -10.62 13.35 1.64
C ASP A 83 -10.44 11.87 1.99
N LEU A 84 -11.30 11.01 1.44
CA LEU A 84 -11.09 9.56 1.50
C LEU A 84 -10.06 9.15 0.45
N VAL A 85 -9.14 8.29 0.85
CA VAL A 85 -8.01 7.87 0.01
C VAL A 85 -7.69 6.40 0.19
N VAL A 86 -7.35 5.76 -0.93
CA VAL A 86 -6.76 4.42 -0.99
C VAL A 86 -5.34 4.55 -1.52
N GLY A 87 -4.40 3.90 -0.86
CA GLY A 87 -3.00 3.88 -1.28
C GLY A 87 -2.72 2.79 -2.31
N VAL A 88 -2.06 3.14 -3.41
CA VAL A 88 -1.54 2.19 -4.40
C VAL A 88 -0.38 1.39 -3.79
N VAL A 89 -0.45 0.06 -3.94
CA VAL A 89 0.47 -0.88 -3.28
C VAL A 89 1.90 -0.79 -3.83
N ARG A 90 2.05 -0.80 -5.16
CA ARG A 90 3.36 -0.96 -5.80
C ARG A 90 4.06 0.38 -6.04
N ARG A 91 5.37 0.40 -5.89
CA ARG A 91 6.28 1.45 -6.40
C ARG A 91 7.12 0.89 -7.55
N PRO A 92 7.40 1.67 -8.60
CA PRO A 92 8.12 1.19 -9.78
C PRO A 92 9.55 0.73 -9.45
N ASP A 93 10.09 -0.11 -10.33
CA ASP A 93 11.49 -0.53 -10.25
C ASP A 93 12.43 0.67 -10.41
N PRO A 94 13.46 0.84 -9.55
CA PRO A 94 14.38 1.97 -9.60
C PRO A 94 15.28 2.00 -10.84
N VAL A 95 15.45 0.89 -11.57
CA VAL A 95 15.91 0.94 -12.96
C VAL A 95 14.80 0.40 -13.84
N PRO A 96 14.01 1.28 -14.47
CA PRO A 96 12.78 0.89 -15.12
C PRO A 96 13.07 0.00 -16.32
N CYS A 97 12.35 -1.12 -16.42
CA CYS A 97 12.26 -1.86 -17.68
C CYS A 97 11.24 -1.17 -18.61
N GLY A 98 11.18 -1.57 -19.88
CA GLY A 98 10.25 -0.94 -20.84
C GLY A 98 8.77 -0.85 -20.41
N ALA A 99 8.27 -1.75 -19.56
CA ALA A 99 6.91 -1.62 -19.00
C ALA A 99 6.84 -0.48 -17.96
N CYS A 100 7.78 -0.45 -17.01
CA CYS A 100 7.89 0.62 -16.02
C CYS A 100 8.08 2.01 -16.67
N GLU A 101 8.87 2.10 -17.75
CA GLU A 101 9.08 3.36 -18.49
C GLU A 101 7.80 3.94 -19.08
N ARG A 102 6.78 3.09 -19.29
CA ARG A 102 5.46 3.48 -19.79
C ARG A 102 4.41 3.63 -18.69
N GLY A 103 4.81 3.56 -17.42
CA GLY A 103 3.89 3.59 -16.28
C GLY A 103 3.20 2.25 -15.97
N GLU A 104 3.49 1.18 -16.71
CA GLU A 104 2.95 -0.18 -16.47
C GLU A 104 3.86 -0.95 -15.50
N PHE A 105 4.19 -0.37 -14.35
CA PHE A 105 5.10 -0.99 -13.37
C PHE A 105 4.51 -2.21 -12.67
N ASP A 106 3.20 -2.40 -12.77
CA ASP A 106 2.49 -3.63 -12.45
C ASP A 106 2.91 -4.81 -13.37
N MET A 107 3.50 -4.53 -14.53
CA MET A 107 4.07 -5.48 -15.50
C MET A 107 5.61 -5.48 -15.50
N CYS A 108 6.24 -5.04 -14.41
CA CYS A 108 7.70 -5.00 -14.28
C CYS A 108 8.34 -6.38 -14.54
N ARG A 109 9.37 -6.41 -15.40
CA ARG A 109 10.13 -7.62 -15.75
C ARG A 109 11.41 -7.83 -14.93
N ASN A 110 11.88 -6.78 -14.26
CA ASN A 110 13.10 -6.79 -13.47
C ASN A 110 12.87 -7.33 -12.05
N GLY A 111 11.64 -7.18 -11.54
CA GLY A 111 11.26 -7.67 -10.23
C GLY A 111 11.82 -6.89 -9.05
N ARG A 112 12.41 -5.70 -9.22
CA ARG A 112 12.89 -4.84 -8.11
C ARG A 112 11.95 -3.69 -7.80
N TYR A 113 10.67 -3.82 -8.16
CA TYR A 113 9.62 -3.01 -7.58
C TYR A 113 9.48 -3.32 -6.08
N ALA A 114 8.90 -2.38 -5.34
CA ALA A 114 8.52 -2.56 -3.95
C ALA A 114 7.00 -2.55 -3.81
N GLU A 115 6.49 -3.18 -2.76
CA GLU A 115 5.06 -3.31 -2.48
C GLU A 115 4.79 -3.07 -1.00
N ARG A 116 3.91 -2.12 -0.72
CA ARG A 116 3.55 -1.76 0.65
C ARG A 116 2.87 -2.92 1.35
N GLY A 117 3.39 -3.29 2.52
CA GLY A 117 2.85 -4.38 3.33
C GLY A 117 3.26 -5.77 2.87
N ILE A 118 4.09 -5.86 1.82
CA ILE A 118 4.51 -7.13 1.20
C ILE A 118 6.04 -7.16 1.06
N LYS A 119 6.62 -6.16 0.37
CA LYS A 119 8.02 -6.16 -0.05
C LYS A 119 8.65 -4.78 0.06
N GLU A 120 9.59 -4.65 0.99
CA GLU A 120 10.52 -3.53 1.16
C GLU A 120 9.89 -2.18 1.57
N LEU A 121 8.56 -2.11 1.67
CA LEU A 121 7.84 -0.92 2.15
C LEU A 121 6.81 -1.31 3.20
N ASP A 122 6.75 -0.54 4.29
CA ASP A 122 5.73 -0.70 5.31
C ASP A 122 4.32 -0.51 4.73
N GLY A 123 3.41 -1.38 5.13
CA GLY A 123 2.01 -1.42 4.69
C GLY A 123 1.14 -0.34 5.29
N TYR A 124 -0.16 -0.64 5.30
CA TYR A 124 -1.22 0.28 5.68
C TYR A 124 -2.01 -0.18 6.92
N ALA A 125 -1.71 -1.36 7.49
CA ALA A 125 -2.30 -1.80 8.77
C ALA A 125 -1.70 -1.04 9.96
N ALA A 126 -1.90 0.28 9.98
CA ALA A 126 -1.39 1.22 10.95
C ALA A 126 -2.41 2.34 11.18
N GLN A 127 -2.43 2.93 12.38
CA GLN A 127 -3.34 4.05 12.68
C GLN A 127 -3.09 5.26 11.78
N THR A 128 -1.87 5.43 11.30
CA THR A 128 -1.46 6.52 10.41
C THR A 128 -0.43 6.04 9.42
N TRP A 129 -0.42 6.59 8.22
CA TRP A 129 0.58 6.29 7.20
C TRP A 129 0.76 7.46 6.25
N CYS A 130 1.93 7.52 5.62
CA CYS A 130 2.24 8.53 4.61
C CYS A 130 2.11 7.95 3.21
N VAL A 131 1.71 8.74 2.22
CA VAL A 131 1.70 8.31 0.81
C VAL A 131 1.99 9.49 -0.10
N GLU A 132 2.70 9.28 -1.20
CA GLU A 132 2.89 10.30 -2.22
C GLU A 132 1.60 10.50 -3.03
N PRO A 133 1.26 11.73 -3.47
CA PRO A 133 0.00 12.00 -4.18
C PRO A 133 -0.23 11.13 -5.43
N ASP A 134 0.83 10.81 -6.19
CA ASP A 134 0.74 9.96 -7.38
C ASP A 134 0.34 8.51 -7.09
N TYR A 135 0.41 8.10 -5.82
CA TYR A 135 0.03 6.76 -5.34
C TYR A 135 -1.14 6.82 -4.37
N ALA A 136 -1.89 7.93 -4.37
CA ALA A 136 -3.12 8.11 -3.64
C ALA A 136 -4.29 8.16 -4.63
N VAL A 137 -5.33 7.37 -4.37
CA VAL A 137 -6.57 7.37 -5.16
C VAL A 137 -7.68 7.94 -4.29
N ALA A 138 -8.23 9.08 -4.70
CA ALA A 138 -9.38 9.69 -4.04
C ALA A 138 -10.64 8.81 -4.22
N LEU A 139 -11.46 8.74 -3.18
CA LEU A 139 -12.74 8.03 -3.19
C LEU A 139 -13.90 8.98 -2.98
N ASP A 140 -15.03 8.68 -3.63
CA ASP A 140 -16.31 9.31 -3.29
C ASP A 140 -16.65 9.00 -1.81
N PRO A 141 -17.04 10.00 -0.99
CA PRO A 141 -17.43 9.79 0.40
C PRO A 141 -18.50 8.71 0.62
N ALA A 142 -19.38 8.46 -0.37
CA ALA A 142 -20.39 7.42 -0.30
C ALA A 142 -19.80 5.99 -0.28
N LEU A 143 -18.51 5.83 -0.58
CA LEU A 143 -17.81 4.54 -0.58
C LEU A 143 -17.07 4.25 0.74
N GLU A 144 -17.19 5.07 1.78
CA GLU A 144 -16.43 4.89 3.04
C GLU A 144 -16.55 3.47 3.62
N ASP A 145 -17.76 2.89 3.64
CA ASP A 145 -18.00 1.57 4.23
C ASP A 145 -17.36 0.40 3.46
N VAL A 146 -16.98 0.63 2.19
CA VAL A 146 -16.48 -0.41 1.28
C VAL A 146 -15.16 -0.04 0.60
N GLY A 147 -14.61 1.13 0.88
CA GLY A 147 -13.49 1.71 0.14
C GLY A 147 -12.21 0.88 0.20
N MET A 148 -12.02 0.09 1.27
CA MET A 148 -10.89 -0.84 1.41
C MET A 148 -10.91 -1.95 0.34
N LEU A 149 -12.05 -2.21 -0.30
CA LEU A 149 -12.19 -3.18 -1.39
C LEU A 149 -11.70 -2.64 -2.74
N LEU A 150 -11.30 -1.36 -2.84
CA LEU A 150 -10.83 -0.80 -4.10
C LEU A 150 -9.55 -1.49 -4.60
N GLU A 151 -8.61 -1.81 -3.72
CA GLU A 151 -7.38 -2.51 -4.08
C GLU A 151 -7.68 -3.88 -4.72
N PRO A 152 -8.43 -4.81 -4.07
CA PRO A 152 -8.71 -6.11 -4.68
C PRO A 152 -9.60 -5.98 -5.92
N ALA A 153 -10.51 -5.00 -5.97
CA ALA A 153 -11.28 -4.71 -7.18
C ALA A 153 -10.38 -4.28 -8.35
N SER A 154 -9.33 -3.49 -8.09
CA SER A 154 -8.38 -3.04 -9.11
C SER A 154 -7.57 -4.19 -9.72
N VAL A 155 -7.25 -5.22 -8.92
CA VAL A 155 -6.58 -6.44 -9.40
C VAL A 155 -7.44 -7.16 -10.44
N VAL A 156 -8.73 -7.32 -10.16
CA VAL A 156 -9.68 -7.96 -11.08
C VAL A 156 -9.92 -7.09 -12.31
N ALA A 157 -10.06 -5.77 -12.14
CA ALA A 157 -10.25 -4.84 -13.25
C ALA A 157 -9.08 -4.90 -14.24
N LYS A 158 -7.83 -4.91 -13.75
CA LYS A 158 -6.64 -5.11 -14.58
C LYS A 158 -6.68 -6.46 -15.28
N ALA A 159 -6.99 -7.54 -14.58
CA ALA A 159 -7.04 -8.87 -15.18
C ALA A 159 -8.06 -8.93 -16.34
N TRP A 160 -9.23 -8.32 -16.15
CA TRP A 160 -10.26 -8.21 -17.17
C TRP A 160 -9.77 -7.42 -18.39
N GLU A 161 -9.14 -6.26 -18.17
CA GLU A 161 -8.55 -5.45 -19.24
C GLU A 161 -7.50 -6.24 -20.05
N GLN A 162 -6.66 -7.06 -19.39
CA GLN A 162 -5.68 -7.88 -20.08
C GLN A 162 -6.32 -8.99 -20.92
N VAL A 163 -7.41 -9.59 -20.44
CA VAL A 163 -8.19 -10.57 -21.24
C VAL A 163 -8.71 -9.90 -22.51
N GLU A 164 -9.33 -8.73 -22.40
CA GLU A 164 -9.86 -8.01 -23.57
C GLU A 164 -8.77 -7.62 -24.58
N ARG A 165 -7.56 -7.29 -24.10
CA ARG A 165 -6.42 -6.95 -24.97
C ARG A 165 -5.85 -8.16 -25.72
N VAL A 166 -5.96 -9.38 -25.17
CA VAL A 166 -5.39 -10.59 -25.77
C VAL A 166 -6.39 -11.33 -26.66
N GLY A 167 -7.69 -11.27 -26.35
CA GLY A 167 -8.77 -12.00 -27.04
C GLY A 167 -9.09 -13.34 -26.39
#